data_AF-A0A2K3UY69-F1
#
_entry.id   AF-A0A2K3UY69-F1
#
_cell.length_a   1.000
_cell.length_b   1.000
_cell.length_c   1.000
_cell.angle_alpha   90.00
_cell.angle_beta   90.00
_cell.angle_gamma   90.00
#
_symmetry.space_group_name_H-M   'P 1'
#
loop_
_entity.id
_entity.type
_entity.pdbx_description
1 polymer ?
#
loop_
_entity_poly.entity_id
_entity_poly.type
_entity_poly.pdbx_seq_one_letter_code
_entity_poly.pdbx_strand_id
1 'polypeptide(L)'
;MTSDLARRRVAWEALSELFLDTEPDLEAIARRLGRSGFDVAELDHILRGEVAPVLGGNLLAVAGVWDAFDLEPIEARYRAGRRRPGLLGRLACHLIRDDWARVRAGMEGELR
;
A
#
# COMPACT_ATOMS: atom_id res chain seq x y z
N MET A 1 14.68 14.38 11.18
CA MET A 1 14.73 12.90 11.19
C MET A 1 13.30 12.40 11.23
N THR A 2 12.74 11.97 10.10
CA THR A 2 11.39 11.39 10.06
C THR A 2 11.44 10.02 10.75
N SER A 3 10.57 9.77 11.74
CA SER A 3 10.51 8.48 12.41
C SER A 3 10.13 7.37 11.43
N ASP A 4 10.54 6.13 11.69
CA ASP A 4 10.16 4.96 10.88
C ASP A 4 8.63 4.89 10.68
N LEU A 5 7.89 5.15 11.76
CA LEU A 5 6.42 5.18 11.73
C LEU A 5 5.88 6.26 10.79
N ALA A 6 6.44 7.48 10.78
CA ALA A 6 5.99 8.54 9.89
C ALA A 6 6.30 8.21 8.42
N ARG A 7 7.42 7.55 8.13
CA ARG A 7 7.74 7.04 6.78
C ARG A 7 6.76 5.94 6.36
N ARG A 8 6.43 5.02 7.27
CA ARG A 8 5.45 3.95 7.04
C ARG A 8 4.07 4.49 6.79
N ARG A 9 3.63 5.53 7.50
CA ARG A 9 2.32 6.17 7.26
C ARG A 9 2.20 6.71 5.83
N VAL A 10 3.26 7.34 5.30
CA VAL A 10 3.29 7.77 3.89
C VAL A 10 3.18 6.58 2.93
N ALA A 11 3.91 5.49 3.20
CA ALA A 11 3.85 4.29 2.37
C ALA A 11 2.48 3.59 2.45
N TRP A 12 1.92 3.45 3.65
CA TRP A 12 0.59 2.86 3.86
C TRP A 12 -0.48 3.65 3.14
N GLU A 13 -0.51 4.98 3.28
CA GLU A 13 -1.47 5.84 2.59
C GLU A 13 -1.40 5.63 1.07
N ALA A 14 -0.23 5.77 0.47
CA ALA A 14 -0.07 5.63 -0.98
C ALA A 14 -0.37 4.19 -1.49
N LEU A 15 0.01 3.14 -0.77
CA LEU A 15 -0.29 1.76 -1.16
C LEU A 15 -1.77 1.41 -0.99
N SER A 16 -2.47 2.09 -0.08
CA SER A 16 -3.88 1.81 0.20
C SER A 16 -4.80 2.19 -0.96
N GLU A 17 -4.38 3.16 -1.78
CA GLU A 17 -5.11 3.58 -2.98
C GLU A 17 -5.24 2.48 -4.03
N LEU A 18 -4.34 1.50 -4.04
CA LEU A 18 -4.46 0.31 -4.90
C LEU A 18 -5.65 -0.59 -4.52
N PHE A 19 -6.28 -0.36 -3.37
CA PHE A 19 -7.39 -1.17 -2.85
C PHE A 19 -8.71 -0.39 -2.76
N LEU A 20 -8.78 0.81 -3.33
CA LEU A 20 -10.01 1.60 -3.38
C LEU A 20 -10.83 1.24 -4.62
N ASP A 21 -12.15 1.43 -4.56
CA ASP A 21 -13.09 1.20 -5.68
C ASP A 21 -13.05 2.34 -6.74
N THR A 22 -11.92 3.04 -6.81
CA THR A 22 -11.67 4.16 -7.72
C THR A 22 -10.44 3.87 -8.54
N GLU A 23 -10.40 4.34 -9.79
CA GLU A 23 -9.21 4.22 -10.63
C GLU A 23 -8.01 4.94 -9.95
N PRO A 24 -6.93 4.23 -9.61
CA PRO A 24 -5.80 4.82 -8.89
C PRO A 24 -4.90 5.64 -9.82
N ASP A 25 -4.42 6.79 -9.33
CA ASP A 25 -3.35 7.55 -9.99
C ASP A 25 -1.98 6.91 -9.67
N LEU A 26 -1.57 5.96 -10.51
CA LEU A 26 -0.34 5.18 -10.33
C LEU A 26 0.93 6.04 -10.33
N GLU A 27 0.95 7.16 -11.05
CA GLU A 27 2.09 8.08 -11.09
C GLU A 27 2.20 8.86 -9.77
N ALA A 28 1.07 9.35 -9.26
CA ALA A 28 1.03 10.00 -7.95
C ALA A 28 1.38 9.03 -6.80
N ILE A 29 1.00 7.76 -6.90
CA ILE A 29 1.41 6.72 -5.96
C ILE A 29 2.94 6.53 -6.02
N ALA A 30 3.51 6.32 -7.21
CA ALA A 30 4.95 6.14 -7.39
C ALA A 30 5.78 7.29 -6.78
N ARG A 31 5.40 8.55 -7.04
CA ARG A 31 6.04 9.74 -6.46
C ARG A 31 6.03 9.74 -4.93
N ARG A 32 4.87 9.41 -4.32
CA ARG A 32 4.72 9.40 -2.85
C ARG A 32 5.51 8.27 -2.22
N LEU A 33 5.55 7.10 -2.86
CA LEU A 33 6.39 6.00 -2.42
C LEU A 33 7.87 6.34 -2.49
N GLY A 34 8.34 7.02 -3.55
CA GLY A 34 9.71 7.53 -3.62
C GLY A 34 10.06 8.46 -2.46
N ARG A 35 9.13 9.33 -2.05
CA ARG A 35 9.30 10.24 -0.89
C ARG A 35 9.31 9.55 0.47
N SER A 36 8.77 8.32 0.57
CA SER A 36 8.82 7.53 1.81
C SER A 36 10.25 7.08 2.18
N GLY A 37 11.15 7.05 1.19
CA GLY A 37 12.54 6.61 1.32
C GLY A 37 12.72 5.11 1.48
N PHE A 38 11.66 4.31 1.30
CA PHE A 38 11.77 2.85 1.20
C PHE A 38 12.14 2.44 -0.22
N ASP A 39 12.95 1.40 -0.34
CA ASP A 39 13.19 0.76 -1.62
C ASP A 39 12.00 -0.12 -2.04
N VAL A 40 12.01 -0.56 -3.29
CA VAL A 40 10.94 -1.37 -3.87
C VAL A 40 10.75 -2.70 -3.12
N ALA A 41 11.82 -3.27 -2.54
CA ALA A 41 11.75 -4.55 -1.84
C ALA A 41 11.02 -4.41 -0.49
N GLU A 42 11.35 -3.38 0.30
CA GLU A 42 10.66 -3.08 1.56
C GLU A 42 9.21 -2.65 1.28
N LEU A 43 8.95 -1.92 0.19
CA LEU A 43 7.58 -1.58 -0.20
C LEU A 43 6.75 -2.80 -0.59
N ASP A 44 7.33 -3.81 -1.26
CA ASP A 44 6.63 -5.07 -1.54
C ASP A 44 6.30 -5.82 -0.23
N HIS A 45 7.21 -5.79 0.76
CA HIS A 45 6.94 -6.33 2.09
C HIS A 45 5.83 -5.57 2.84
N ILE A 46 5.83 -4.24 2.80
CA ILE A 46 4.79 -3.40 3.40
C ILE A 46 3.44 -3.68 2.73
N LEU A 47 3.39 -3.69 1.40
CA LEU A 47 2.18 -3.96 0.63
C LEU A 47 1.56 -5.31 1.02
N ARG A 48 2.36 -6.39 1.01
CA ARG A 48 1.87 -7.75 1.28
C ARG A 48 1.59 -8.03 2.75
N GLY A 49 2.44 -7.51 3.63
CA GLY A 49 2.46 -7.87 5.05
C GLY A 49 1.65 -6.95 5.94
N GLU A 50 1.50 -5.69 5.56
CA GLU A 50 0.89 -4.64 6.40
C GLU A 50 -0.42 -4.11 5.80
N VAL A 51 -0.44 -3.81 4.50
CA VAL A 51 -1.60 -3.17 3.83
C VAL A 51 -2.63 -4.19 3.36
N ALA A 52 -2.24 -5.14 2.49
CA ALA A 52 -3.15 -6.11 1.88
C ALA A 52 -3.94 -6.97 2.89
N PRO A 53 -3.42 -7.36 4.07
CA PRO A 53 -4.21 -8.09 5.06
C PRO A 53 -5.35 -7.27 5.69
N VAL A 54 -5.30 -5.94 5.61
CA VAL A 54 -6.34 -5.05 6.10
C VAL A 54 -7.33 -4.73 4.97
N LEU A 55 -6.81 -4.39 3.79
CA LEU A 55 -7.62 -3.84 2.70
C LEU A 55 -8.02 -4.84 1.62
N GLY A 56 -7.51 -6.07 1.65
CA GLY A 56 -7.81 -7.05 0.62
C GLY A 56 -9.30 -7.37 0.47
N GLY A 57 -10.10 -7.13 1.52
CA GLY A 57 -11.56 -7.26 1.47
C GLY A 57 -12.25 -6.15 0.65
N ASN A 58 -11.64 -4.98 0.51
CA ASN A 58 -12.21 -3.86 -0.26
C ASN A 58 -12.35 -4.19 -1.75
N LEU A 59 -11.50 -5.07 -2.29
CA LEU A 59 -11.59 -5.51 -3.68
C LEU A 59 -12.74 -6.51 -3.94
N LEU A 60 -13.36 -7.03 -2.87
CA LEU A 60 -14.39 -8.07 -2.95
C LEU A 60 -15.79 -7.58 -2.54
N ALA A 61 -15.90 -6.35 -2.07
CA ALA A 61 -17.15 -5.73 -1.64
C ALA A 61 -17.15 -4.27 -2.10
N VAL A 62 -18.34 -3.72 -2.40
CA VAL A 62 -18.52 -2.28 -2.66
C VAL A 62 -18.24 -1.53 -1.35
N ALA A 63 -16.97 -1.28 -1.08
CA ALA A 63 -16.53 -0.41 -0.02
C ALA A 63 -16.92 1.00 -0.49
N GLY A 64 -17.81 1.68 0.24
CA GLY A 64 -18.39 2.98 -0.18
C GLY A 64 -17.36 4.08 -0.41
N VAL A 65 -17.79 5.34 -0.55
CA VAL A 65 -16.86 6.48 -0.72
C VAL A 65 -16.03 6.66 0.56
N TRP A 66 -14.72 6.43 0.49
CA TRP A 66 -13.79 6.57 1.63
C TRP A 66 -13.22 7.98 1.66
N ASP A 67 -13.96 8.91 2.25
CA ASP A 67 -13.59 10.34 2.31
C ASP A 67 -12.39 10.62 3.25
N ALA A 68 -12.03 9.66 4.12
CA ALA A 68 -10.82 9.68 4.94
C ALA A 68 -10.34 8.24 5.20
N PHE A 69 -9.28 7.82 4.52
CA PHE A 69 -8.68 6.52 4.73
C PHE A 69 -8.10 6.40 6.15
N ASP A 70 -8.67 5.54 6.98
CA ASP A 70 -8.19 5.31 8.35
C ASP A 70 -6.99 4.35 8.37
N LEU A 71 -5.83 4.88 8.76
CA LEU A 71 -4.58 4.12 8.91
C LEU A 71 -4.50 3.35 10.23
N GLU A 72 -5.37 3.63 11.20
CA GLU A 72 -5.34 2.99 12.53
C GLU A 72 -5.34 1.46 12.47
N PRO A 73 -6.15 0.78 11.62
CA PRO A 73 -6.13 -0.68 11.55
C PRO A 73 -4.79 -1.26 11.07
N ILE A 74 -4.13 -0.58 10.12
CA ILE A 74 -2.80 -0.97 9.63
C ILE A 74 -1.77 -0.75 10.73
N GLU A 75 -1.79 0.43 11.36
CA GLU A 75 -0.86 0.79 12.42
C GLU A 75 -0.98 -0.12 13.64
N ALA A 76 -2.20 -0.44 14.08
CA ALA A 76 -2.46 -1.35 15.18
C ALA A 76 -1.91 -2.77 14.89
N ARG A 77 -2.01 -3.25 13.64
CA ARG A 77 -1.39 -4.53 13.25
C ARG A 77 0.12 -4.46 13.23
N TYR A 78 0.70 -3.37 12.73
CA TYR A 78 2.14 -3.14 12.75
C TYR A 78 2.69 -3.15 14.18
N ARG A 79 2.08 -2.35 15.08
CA ARG A 79 2.45 -2.29 16.50
C ARG A 79 2.32 -3.64 17.22
N ALA A 80 1.36 -4.46 16.81
CA ALA A 80 1.18 -5.82 17.32
C ALA A 80 2.11 -6.87 16.67
N GLY A 81 3.06 -6.47 15.82
CA GLY A 81 4.02 -7.36 15.15
C GLY A 81 3.40 -8.23 14.04
N ARG A 82 2.18 -7.96 13.59
CA ARG A 82 1.45 -8.78 12.60
C ARG A 82 1.74 -8.33 11.17
N ARG A 83 2.95 -8.60 10.68
CA ARG A 83 3.44 -8.20 9.34
C ARG A 83 3.44 -9.34 8.31
N ARG A 84 2.47 -10.26 8.38
CA ARG A 84 2.41 -11.45 7.51
C ARG A 84 1.18 -11.42 6.60
N PRO A 85 1.33 -11.84 5.32
CA PRO A 85 0.21 -11.92 4.39
C PRO A 85 -0.78 -13.01 4.82
N GLY A 86 -2.06 -12.64 4.92
CA GLY A 86 -3.18 -13.59 5.03
C GLY A 86 -3.63 -14.12 3.67
N LEU A 87 -4.50 -15.13 3.64
CA LEU A 87 -5.01 -15.71 2.38
C LEU A 87 -5.70 -14.67 1.49
N LEU A 88 -6.62 -13.88 2.06
CA LEU A 88 -7.27 -12.77 1.37
C LEU A 88 -6.26 -11.73 0.89
N GLY A 89 -5.25 -11.39 1.70
CA GLY A 89 -4.20 -10.46 1.29
C GLY A 89 -3.38 -10.97 0.10
N ARG A 90 -3.12 -12.30 0.02
CA ARG A 90 -2.44 -12.89 -1.15
C ARG A 90 -3.29 -12.80 -2.42
N LEU A 91 -4.59 -13.06 -2.30
CA LEU A 91 -5.53 -12.92 -3.41
C LEU A 91 -5.62 -11.45 -3.86
N ALA A 92 -5.73 -10.51 -2.91
CA ALA A 92 -5.77 -9.10 -3.23
C ALA A 92 -4.49 -8.63 -3.94
N CYS A 93 -3.30 -9.03 -3.47
CA CYS A 93 -2.04 -8.77 -4.17
C CYS A 93 -1.96 -9.40 -5.57
N HIS A 94 -2.74 -10.44 -5.86
CA HIS A 94 -2.84 -11.00 -7.21
C HIS A 94 -3.69 -10.09 -8.11
N LEU A 95 -4.79 -9.55 -7.60
CA LEU A 95 -5.69 -8.66 -8.35
C LEU A 95 -5.00 -7.34 -8.73
N ILE A 96 -4.22 -6.75 -7.82
CA ILE A 96 -3.53 -5.46 -8.05
C ILE A 96 -2.13 -5.64 -8.69
N ARG A 97 -1.80 -6.83 -9.21
CA ARG A 97 -0.43 -7.15 -9.65
C ARG A 97 0.06 -6.20 -10.75
N ASP A 98 -0.80 -5.91 -11.72
CA ASP A 98 -0.43 -5.11 -12.88
C ASP A 98 -0.27 -3.63 -12.49
N ASP A 99 -1.16 -3.12 -11.64
CA ASP A 99 -1.02 -1.77 -11.07
C ASP A 99 0.26 -1.64 -10.24
N TRP A 100 0.57 -2.64 -9.41
CA TRP A 100 1.82 -2.67 -8.65
C TRP A 100 3.05 -2.73 -9.56
N ALA A 101 3.00 -3.47 -10.67
CA ALA A 101 4.09 -3.50 -11.63
C ALA A 101 4.31 -2.12 -12.29
N ARG A 102 3.23 -1.42 -12.64
CA ARG A 102 3.28 -0.07 -13.21
C ARG A 102 3.81 0.97 -12.22
N VAL A 103 3.39 0.91 -10.96
CA VAL A 103 3.92 1.78 -9.90
C VAL A 103 5.43 1.58 -9.75
N ARG A 104 5.91 0.33 -9.68
CA ARG A 104 7.35 0.05 -9.57
C ARG A 104 8.15 0.59 -10.76
N ALA A 105 7.65 0.40 -11.98
CA ALA A 105 8.28 0.96 -13.17
C ALA A 105 8.34 2.50 -13.14
N GLY A 106 7.28 3.16 -12.64
CA GLY A 106 7.25 4.61 -12.44
C GLY A 106 8.30 5.08 -11.44
N MET A 107 8.47 4.36 -10.32
CA MET A 107 9.49 4.67 -9.32
C MET A 107 10.92 4.57 -9.89
N GLU A 108 11.19 3.56 -10.71
CA GLU A 108 12.50 3.37 -11.37
C GLU A 108 12.76 4.42 -12.47
N GLY A 109 11.70 4.89 -13.13
CA GLY A 109 11.75 5.93 -14.14
C GLY A 109 12.04 7.33 -13.60
N GLU A 110 11.54 7.67 -12.40
CA GLU A 110 11.80 8.95 -11.74
C GLU A 110 13.19 9.04 -11.06
N LEU A 111 13.86 7.90 -10.88
CA LEU A 111 15.21 7.81 -10.30
C LEU A 111 16.34 7.96 -11.34
N ARG A 112 16.01 8.28 -12.60
CA ARG A 112 16.95 8.54 -13.71
C ARG A 112 16.95 10.01 -14.10
#